data_AF-A0A968ZZP9-F1
#
_entry.id   AF-A0A968ZZP9-F1
#
_cell.length_a   1.000
_cell.length_b   1.000
_cell.length_c   1.000
_cell.angle_alpha   90.00
_cell.angle_beta   90.00
_cell.angle_gamma   90.00
#
_symmetry.space_group_name_H-M   'P 1'
#
loop_
_entity.id
_entity.type
_entity.pdbx_description
1 polymer ?
#
loop_
_entity_poly.entity_id
_entity_poly.type
_entity_poly.pdbx_seq_one_letter_code
_entity_poly.pdbx_strand_id
1 'polypeptide(L)'
;MAALQDQWAAQKKQRQQTRLIRQQQVQETLSAWQQQRQSAAVQLQHYRQQNWQAQQATTQDWLIEIQQQRQVSGPKIQQRLAEYGRVRSQNSQVLRSNLSALVGDLQVDVGMALCAIAQKRQEQALALRQRLAADRQKPIAAIQTLFSALAISRNERVAYRQALTHQVWGTAPALSSTALDRDSYAVPQARVSSPLRAAAATTPLDLSAISSKAVEEAVYQYLQTQNQARLGEIESALKINRLQTVDALRSLMQKQLIVRRDRSYQLAEVIL
;
A
#
# COMPACT_ATOMS: atom_id res chain seq x y z
N MET A 1 -77.33 -69.26 -77.73
CA MET A 1 -77.23 -69.64 -76.30
C MET A 1 -75.89 -70.29 -75.96
N ALA A 2 -75.40 -71.31 -76.70
CA ALA A 2 -74.12 -71.98 -76.42
C ALA A 2 -72.89 -71.04 -76.38
N ALA A 3 -72.74 -70.14 -77.36
CA ALA A 3 -71.60 -69.21 -77.42
C ALA A 3 -71.45 -68.28 -76.18
N LEU A 4 -72.56 -67.91 -75.53
CA LEU A 4 -72.54 -67.10 -74.30
C LEU A 4 -72.07 -67.92 -73.09
N GLN A 5 -72.42 -69.21 -73.02
CA GLN A 5 -71.96 -70.11 -71.96
C GLN A 5 -70.46 -70.39 -72.08
N ASP A 6 -69.97 -70.59 -73.31
CA ASP A 6 -68.54 -70.79 -73.58
C ASP A 6 -67.72 -69.54 -73.24
N GLN A 7 -68.20 -68.36 -73.62
CA GLN A 7 -67.59 -67.09 -73.24
C GLN A 7 -67.54 -66.91 -71.72
N TRP A 8 -68.62 -67.24 -71.00
CA TRP A 8 -68.64 -67.14 -69.54
C TRP A 8 -67.69 -68.14 -68.86
N ALA A 9 -67.64 -69.38 -69.33
CA ALA A 9 -66.74 -70.41 -68.81
C ALA A 9 -65.27 -70.03 -69.04
N ALA A 10 -64.93 -69.54 -70.24
CA ALA A 10 -63.60 -69.03 -70.57
C ALA A 10 -63.23 -67.83 -69.68
N GLN A 11 -64.14 -66.86 -69.51
CA GLN A 11 -63.91 -65.70 -68.66
C GLN A 11 -63.70 -66.09 -67.19
N LYS A 12 -64.47 -67.08 -66.68
CA LYS A 12 -64.31 -67.60 -65.32
C LYS A 12 -62.95 -68.25 -65.13
N LYS A 13 -62.51 -69.07 -66.09
CA LYS A 13 -61.19 -69.71 -66.10
C LYS A 13 -60.07 -68.66 -66.13
N GLN A 14 -60.21 -67.63 -66.97
CA GLN A 14 -59.26 -66.52 -67.04
C GLN A 14 -59.15 -65.78 -65.70
N ARG A 15 -60.28 -65.44 -65.07
CA ARG A 15 -60.29 -64.79 -63.74
C ARG A 15 -59.67 -65.65 -62.64
N GLN A 16 -59.82 -66.98 -62.71
CA GLN A 16 -59.14 -67.89 -61.78
C GLN A 16 -57.63 -67.85 -61.99
N GLN A 17 -57.17 -67.93 -63.24
CA GLN A 17 -55.74 -67.84 -63.57
C GLN A 17 -55.14 -66.50 -63.15
N THR A 18 -55.80 -65.37 -63.44
CA THR A 18 -55.32 -64.04 -63.02
C THR A 18 -55.23 -63.92 -61.50
N ARG A 19 -56.16 -64.52 -60.74
CA ARG A 19 -56.09 -64.53 -59.27
C ARG A 19 -54.91 -65.33 -58.76
N LEU A 20 -54.67 -66.51 -59.33
CA LEU A 20 -53.50 -67.33 -58.95
C LEU A 20 -52.19 -66.60 -59.26
N ILE A 21 -52.07 -66.00 -60.45
CA ILE A 21 -50.90 -65.21 -60.83
C ILE A 21 -50.68 -64.06 -59.86
N ARG A 22 -51.73 -63.28 -59.54
CA ARG A 22 -51.61 -62.17 -58.58
C ARG A 22 -51.26 -62.65 -57.18
N GLN A 23 -51.82 -63.78 -56.73
CA GLN A 23 -51.47 -64.36 -55.43
C GLN A 23 -49.99 -64.75 -55.39
N GLN A 24 -49.48 -65.40 -56.44
CA GLN A 24 -48.06 -65.72 -56.57
C GLN A 24 -47.19 -64.46 -56.54
N GLN A 25 -47.54 -63.44 -57.34
CA GLN A 25 -46.83 -62.15 -57.35
C GLN A 25 -46.83 -61.46 -55.98
N VAL A 26 -47.95 -61.48 -55.26
CA VAL A 26 -48.02 -60.91 -53.90
C VAL A 26 -47.14 -61.71 -52.94
N GLN A 27 -47.13 -63.03 -53.03
CA GLN A 27 -46.30 -63.88 -52.18
C GLN A 27 -44.80 -63.66 -52.44
N GLU A 28 -44.42 -63.53 -53.71
CA GLU A 28 -43.04 -63.21 -54.13
C GLU A 28 -42.60 -61.82 -53.67
N THR A 29 -43.45 -60.81 -53.83
CA THR A 29 -43.13 -59.45 -53.36
C THR A 29 -43.02 -59.38 -51.85
N LEU A 30 -43.90 -60.05 -51.10
CA LEU A 30 -43.83 -60.11 -49.63
C LEU A 30 -42.57 -60.84 -49.14
N SER A 31 -42.20 -61.96 -49.77
CA SER A 31 -40.99 -62.69 -49.40
C SER A 31 -39.72 -61.90 -49.73
N ALA A 32 -39.68 -61.22 -50.88
CA ALA A 32 -38.59 -60.31 -51.23
C ALA A 32 -38.47 -59.15 -50.22
N TRP A 33 -39.58 -58.53 -49.82
CA TRP A 33 -39.59 -57.47 -48.81
C TRP A 33 -39.18 -57.98 -47.42
N GLN A 34 -39.56 -59.21 -47.07
CA GLN A 34 -39.14 -59.82 -45.81
C GLN A 34 -37.63 -60.06 -45.80
N GLN A 35 -37.08 -60.64 -46.87
CA GLN A 35 -35.65 -60.85 -47.01
C GLN A 35 -34.88 -59.53 -46.98
N GLN A 36 -35.37 -58.50 -47.69
CA GLN A 36 -34.76 -57.17 -47.70
C GLN A 36 -34.73 -56.53 -46.30
N ARG A 37 -35.81 -56.65 -45.52
CA ARG A 37 -35.83 -56.12 -44.15
C ARG A 37 -34.89 -56.88 -43.21
N GLN A 38 -34.80 -58.20 -43.37
CA GLN A 38 -33.89 -59.01 -42.57
C GLN A 38 -32.42 -58.67 -42.87
N SER A 39 -32.04 -58.55 -44.14
CA SER A 39 -30.68 -58.16 -44.51
C SER A 39 -30.35 -56.73 -44.06
N ALA A 40 -31.28 -55.78 -44.24
CA ALA A 40 -31.12 -54.42 -43.75
C ALA A 40 -30.97 -54.35 -42.22
N ALA A 41 -31.74 -55.15 -41.47
CA ALA A 41 -31.63 -55.21 -40.01
C ALA A 41 -30.25 -55.73 -39.55
N VAL A 42 -29.74 -56.79 -40.19
CA VAL A 42 -28.40 -57.34 -39.91
C VAL A 42 -27.31 -56.32 -40.25
N GLN A 43 -27.43 -55.64 -41.40
CA GLN A 43 -26.50 -54.58 -41.79
C GLN A 43 -26.49 -53.43 -40.78
N LEU A 44 -27.65 -52.98 -40.31
CA LEU A 44 -27.75 -51.93 -39.31
C LEU A 44 -27.16 -52.35 -37.95
N GLN A 45 -27.36 -53.61 -37.55
CA GLN A 45 -26.73 -54.14 -36.33
C GLN A 45 -25.21 -54.15 -36.45
N HIS A 46 -24.69 -54.61 -37.59
CA HIS A 46 -23.26 -54.62 -37.86
C HIS A 46 -22.67 -53.20 -37.84
N TYR A 47 -23.32 -52.26 -38.54
CA TYR A 47 -22.92 -50.86 -38.58
C TYR A 47 -22.90 -50.22 -37.18
N ARG A 48 -23.94 -50.47 -36.37
CA ARG A 48 -23.99 -49.98 -34.99
C ARG A 48 -22.85 -50.53 -34.14
N GLN A 49 -22.54 -51.82 -34.27
CA GLN A 49 -21.46 -52.46 -33.54
C GLN A 49 -20.09 -51.88 -33.93
N GLN A 50 -19.85 -51.69 -35.23
CA GLN A 50 -18.63 -51.05 -35.73
C GLN A 50 -18.48 -49.62 -35.20
N ASN A 51 -19.54 -48.81 -35.28
CA ASN A 51 -19.51 -47.43 -34.77
C ASN A 51 -19.22 -47.38 -33.28
N TRP A 52 -19.82 -48.29 -32.49
CA TRP A 52 -19.58 -48.34 -31.06
C TRP A 52 -18.14 -48.71 -30.75
N GLN A 53 -17.57 -49.69 -31.46
CA GLN A 53 -16.15 -50.07 -31.31
C GLN A 53 -15.21 -48.92 -31.71
N ALA A 54 -15.49 -48.23 -32.82
CA ALA A 54 -14.73 -47.06 -33.24
C ALA A 54 -14.80 -45.92 -32.20
N GLN A 55 -15.99 -45.69 -31.63
CA GLN A 55 -16.16 -44.69 -30.57
C GLN A 55 -15.40 -45.07 -29.29
N GLN A 56 -15.35 -46.36 -28.95
CA GLN A 56 -14.55 -46.81 -27.80
C GLN A 56 -13.05 -46.65 -28.03
N ALA A 57 -12.55 -47.03 -29.20
CA ALA A 57 -11.14 -46.89 -29.56
C ALA A 57 -10.70 -45.42 -29.50
N THR A 58 -11.46 -44.53 -30.15
CA THR A 58 -11.18 -43.08 -30.13
C THR A 58 -11.22 -42.49 -28.71
N THR A 59 -12.13 -42.97 -27.86
CA THR A 59 -12.18 -42.56 -26.45
C THR A 59 -10.94 -43.02 -25.68
N GLN A 60 -10.49 -44.25 -25.92
CA GLN A 60 -9.28 -44.78 -25.27
C GLN A 60 -8.02 -44.01 -25.70
N ASP A 61 -7.88 -43.73 -26.99
CA ASP A 61 -6.77 -42.95 -27.53
C ASP A 61 -6.71 -41.55 -26.91
N TRP A 62 -7.87 -40.88 -26.80
CA TRP A 62 -7.97 -39.57 -26.17
C TRP A 62 -7.61 -39.59 -24.68
N LEU A 63 -8.02 -40.63 -23.95
CA LEU A 63 -7.66 -40.79 -22.53
C LEU A 63 -6.15 -40.98 -22.35
N ILE A 64 -5.52 -41.77 -23.23
CA ILE A 64 -4.07 -41.98 -23.24
C ILE A 64 -3.35 -40.65 -23.55
N GLU A 65 -3.82 -39.89 -24.55
CA GLU A 65 -3.25 -38.59 -24.88
C GLU A 65 -3.31 -37.63 -23.69
N ILE A 66 -4.47 -37.52 -23.03
CA ILE A 66 -4.61 -36.68 -21.83
C ILE A 66 -3.69 -37.13 -20.71
N GLN A 67 -3.55 -38.44 -20.50
CA GLN A 67 -2.66 -38.98 -19.48
C GLN A 67 -1.20 -38.61 -19.77
N GLN A 68 -0.75 -38.75 -21.01
CA GLN A 68 0.59 -38.35 -21.44
C GLN A 68 0.80 -36.84 -21.28
N GLN A 69 -0.18 -36.02 -21.69
CA GLN A 69 -0.14 -34.57 -21.51
C GLN A 69 0.00 -34.20 -20.03
N ARG A 70 -0.70 -34.87 -19.12
CA ARG A 70 -0.57 -34.66 -17.67
C ARG A 70 0.81 -35.05 -17.14
N GLN A 71 1.35 -36.19 -17.59
CA GLN A 71 2.69 -36.63 -17.20
C GLN A 71 3.79 -35.67 -17.64
N VAL A 72 3.63 -35.02 -18.80
CA VAL A 72 4.60 -34.04 -19.31
C VAL A 72 4.40 -32.65 -18.70
N SER A 73 3.16 -32.21 -18.50
CA SER A 73 2.85 -30.86 -17.98
C SER A 73 3.03 -30.73 -16.48
N GLY A 74 2.72 -31.77 -15.70
CA GLY A 74 2.89 -31.80 -14.24
C GLY A 74 4.29 -31.36 -13.77
N PRO A 75 5.39 -32.00 -14.22
CA PRO A 75 6.74 -31.63 -13.82
C PRO A 75 7.13 -30.23 -14.32
N LYS A 76 6.68 -29.81 -15.50
CA LYS A 76 6.93 -28.44 -16.02
C LYS A 76 6.30 -27.37 -15.12
N ILE A 77 5.08 -27.59 -14.66
CA ILE A 77 4.40 -26.68 -13.73
C ILE A 77 5.14 -26.66 -12.39
N GLN A 78 5.55 -27.81 -11.86
CA GLN A 78 6.31 -27.91 -10.61
C GLN A 78 7.68 -27.20 -10.71
N GLN A 79 8.39 -27.36 -11.83
CA GLN A 79 9.66 -26.67 -12.09
C GLN A 79 9.47 -25.15 -12.11
N ARG A 80 8.46 -24.64 -12.83
CA ARG A 80 8.14 -23.21 -12.85
C ARG A 80 7.82 -22.68 -11.45
N LEU A 81 7.04 -23.41 -10.66
CA LEU A 81 6.73 -23.02 -9.28
C LEU A 81 7.99 -22.97 -8.39
N ALA A 82 8.89 -23.94 -8.54
CA ALA A 82 10.17 -23.96 -7.84
C ALA A 82 11.08 -22.78 -8.25
N GLU A 83 11.14 -22.47 -9.54
CA GLU A 83 11.86 -21.30 -10.07
C GLU A 83 11.31 -19.99 -9.52
N TYR A 84 9.98 -19.80 -9.55
CA TYR A 84 9.35 -18.62 -8.95
C TYR A 84 9.65 -18.50 -7.45
N GLY A 85 9.67 -19.63 -6.73
CA GLY A 85 10.06 -19.67 -5.33
C GLY A 85 11.49 -19.17 -5.10
N ARG A 86 12.45 -19.63 -5.92
CA ARG A 86 13.86 -19.21 -5.86
C ARG A 86 14.04 -17.74 -6.20
N VAL A 87 13.40 -17.25 -7.26
CA VAL A 87 13.49 -15.82 -7.65
C VAL A 87 12.90 -14.94 -6.55
N ARG A 88 11.76 -15.33 -5.98
CA ARG A 88 11.13 -14.58 -4.88
C ARG A 88 12.03 -14.53 -3.64
N SER A 89 12.67 -15.63 -3.26
CA SER A 89 13.55 -15.65 -2.09
C SER A 89 14.80 -14.80 -2.32
N GLN A 90 15.43 -14.88 -3.49
CA GLN A 90 16.56 -14.04 -3.89
C GLN A 90 16.20 -12.56 -3.86
N ASN A 91 15.08 -12.16 -4.48
CA ASN A 91 14.62 -10.78 -4.47
C ASN A 91 14.38 -10.28 -3.04
N SER A 92 13.83 -11.13 -2.16
CA SER A 92 13.62 -10.75 -0.76
C SER A 92 14.93 -10.55 0.00
N GLN A 93 15.97 -11.33 -0.30
CA GLN A 93 17.29 -11.19 0.32
C GLN A 93 17.97 -9.90 -0.13
N VAL A 94 17.93 -9.60 -1.44
CA VAL A 94 18.47 -8.34 -2.00
C VAL A 94 17.77 -7.12 -1.41
N LEU A 95 16.44 -7.16 -1.29
CA LEU A 95 15.71 -6.06 -0.66
C LEU A 95 16.08 -5.88 0.82
N ARG A 96 16.25 -6.99 1.56
CA ARG A 96 16.68 -6.94 2.97
C ARG A 96 18.09 -6.37 3.11
N SER A 97 19.04 -6.78 2.27
CA SER A 97 20.40 -6.24 2.31
C SER A 97 20.43 -4.75 2.00
N ASN A 98 19.67 -4.31 0.99
CA ASN A 98 19.60 -2.90 0.61
C ASN A 98 18.97 -2.04 1.71
N LEU A 99 17.90 -2.53 2.35
CA LEU A 99 17.28 -1.82 3.48
C LEU A 99 18.22 -1.74 4.68
N SER A 100 18.97 -2.80 4.99
CA SER A 100 19.95 -2.75 6.07
C SER A 100 21.09 -1.78 5.79
N ALA A 101 21.55 -1.69 4.54
CA ALA A 101 22.57 -0.72 4.15
C ALA A 101 22.07 0.71 4.32
N LEU A 102 20.88 1.03 3.80
CA LEU A 102 20.27 2.35 3.93
C LEU A 102 20.05 2.76 5.39
N VAL A 103 19.59 1.83 6.23
CA VAL A 103 19.44 2.09 7.68
C VAL A 103 20.79 2.38 8.32
N GLY A 104 21.85 1.65 7.94
CA GLY A 104 23.22 1.90 8.38
C GLY A 104 23.71 3.30 7.99
N ASP A 105 23.54 3.68 6.72
CA ASP A 105 23.93 5.00 6.20
C ASP A 105 23.20 6.12 6.94
N LEU A 106 21.88 5.98 7.14
CA LEU A 106 21.08 6.96 7.86
C LEU A 106 21.51 7.09 9.33
N GLN A 107 21.86 5.99 9.99
CA GLN A 107 22.38 6.04 11.37
C GLN A 107 23.71 6.79 11.45
N VAL A 108 24.61 6.59 10.49
CA VAL A 108 25.87 7.33 10.39
C VAL A 108 25.60 8.82 10.17
N ASP A 109 24.74 9.17 9.22
CA ASP A 109 24.39 10.56 8.91
C ASP A 109 23.78 11.29 10.12
N VAL A 110 22.84 10.64 10.83
CA VAL A 110 22.25 11.18 12.05
C VAL A 110 23.32 11.36 13.14
N GLY A 111 24.21 10.39 13.31
CA GLY A 111 25.34 10.49 14.24
C GLY A 111 26.24 11.68 13.95
N MET A 112 26.61 11.87 12.68
CA MET A 112 27.41 12.99 12.20
C MET A 112 26.71 14.34 12.43
N ALA A 113 25.42 14.42 12.11
CA ALA A 113 24.62 15.63 12.33
C ALA A 113 24.52 16.00 13.82
N LEU A 114 24.31 15.01 14.70
CA LEU A 114 24.27 15.23 16.15
C LEU A 114 25.62 15.69 16.70
N CYS A 115 26.72 15.11 16.23
CA CYS A 115 28.07 15.54 16.59
C CYS A 115 28.33 17.01 16.16
N ALA A 116 27.96 17.36 14.92
CA ALA A 116 28.09 18.73 14.42
C ALA A 116 27.25 19.74 15.23
N ILE A 117 26.03 19.36 15.64
CA ILE A 117 25.18 20.20 16.51
C ILE A 117 25.83 20.37 17.89
N ALA A 118 26.37 19.29 18.47
CA ALA A 118 27.05 19.34 19.76
C ALA A 118 28.28 20.27 19.72
N GLN A 119 29.09 20.17 18.66
CA GLN A 119 30.25 21.02 18.45
C GLN A 119 29.85 22.50 18.34
N LYS A 120 28.83 22.83 17.53
CA LYS A 120 28.30 24.21 17.43
C LYS A 120 27.83 24.76 18.77
N ARG A 121 27.18 23.94 19.60
CA ARG A 121 26.75 24.35 20.95
C ARG A 121 27.95 24.64 21.86
N GLN A 122 29.00 23.83 21.78
CA GLN A 122 30.23 24.05 22.55
C GLN A 122 30.93 25.35 22.13
N GLU A 123 31.07 25.59 20.82
CA GLU A 123 31.63 26.82 20.26
C GLU A 123 30.85 28.05 20.72
N GLN A 124 29.51 28.00 20.63
CA GLN A 124 28.63 29.07 21.11
C GLN A 124 28.79 29.32 22.62
N ALA A 125 28.89 28.26 23.43
CA ALA A 125 29.08 28.38 24.88
C ALA A 125 30.44 29.03 25.22
N LEU A 126 31.51 28.67 24.50
CA LEU A 126 32.83 29.29 24.66
C LEU A 126 32.82 30.76 24.24
N ALA A 127 32.21 31.09 23.10
CA ALA A 127 32.07 32.45 22.62
C ALA A 127 31.28 33.32 23.62
N LEU A 128 30.21 32.78 24.19
CA LEU A 128 29.42 33.46 25.22
C LEU A 128 30.25 33.71 26.48
N ARG A 129 31.04 32.72 26.94
CA ARG A 129 31.93 32.88 28.10
C ARG A 129 32.99 33.96 27.87
N GLN A 130 33.61 33.99 26.70
CA GLN A 130 34.59 35.01 26.33
C GLN A 130 33.95 36.40 26.29
N ARG A 131 32.76 36.52 25.69
CA ARG A 131 32.01 37.79 25.66
C ARG A 131 31.69 38.30 27.06
N LEU A 132 31.17 37.43 27.93
CA LEU A 132 30.89 37.80 29.33
C LEU A 132 32.17 38.18 30.09
N ALA A 133 33.30 37.51 29.84
CA ALA A 133 34.58 37.87 30.46
C ALA A 133 35.06 39.25 30.02
N ALA A 134 34.99 39.55 28.71
CA ALA A 134 35.32 40.87 28.17
C ALA A 134 34.38 41.97 28.71
N ASP A 135 33.08 41.69 28.78
CA ASP A 135 32.10 42.63 29.31
C ASP A 135 32.31 42.89 30.82
N ARG A 136 32.82 41.92 31.59
CA ARG A 136 33.21 42.10 33.00
C ARG A 136 34.49 42.92 33.19
N GLN A 137 35.41 42.92 32.24
CA GLN A 137 36.64 43.73 32.34
C GLN A 137 36.35 45.23 32.24
N LYS A 138 35.33 45.63 31.47
CA LYS A 138 34.92 47.05 31.32
C LYS A 138 34.58 47.72 32.66
N PRO A 139 33.65 47.20 33.50
CA PRO A 139 33.35 47.80 34.79
C PRO A 139 34.53 47.68 35.76
N ILE A 140 35.31 46.59 35.73
CA ILE A 140 36.51 46.47 36.60
C ILE A 140 37.49 47.61 36.29
N ALA A 141 37.78 47.86 35.01
CA ALA A 141 38.64 48.96 34.60
C ALA A 141 38.06 50.33 34.99
N ALA A 142 36.75 50.55 34.76
CA ALA A 142 36.08 51.79 35.16
C ALA A 142 36.09 52.02 36.68
N ILE A 143 35.93 50.95 37.47
CA ILE A 143 36.02 51.01 38.94
C ILE A 143 37.46 51.34 39.35
N GLN A 144 38.45 50.71 38.74
CA GLN A 144 39.86 51.00 39.02
C GLN A 144 40.24 52.46 38.71
N THR A 145 39.74 53.03 37.61
CA THR A 145 39.98 54.45 37.28
C THR A 145 39.29 55.40 38.27
N LEU A 146 38.08 55.08 38.72
CA LEU A 146 37.41 55.86 39.77
C LEU A 146 38.18 55.79 41.10
N PHE A 147 38.69 54.63 41.48
CA PHE A 147 39.49 54.48 42.70
C PHE A 147 40.83 55.22 42.63
N SER A 148 41.51 55.21 41.48
CA SER A 148 42.76 55.95 41.31
C SER A 148 42.53 57.47 41.36
N ALA A 149 41.48 57.97 40.70
CA ALA A 149 41.09 59.37 40.78
C ALA A 149 40.77 59.79 42.23
N LEU A 150 40.03 58.96 42.96
CA LEU A 150 39.70 59.22 44.37
C LEU A 150 40.95 59.26 45.26
N ALA A 151 41.92 58.37 45.03
CA ALA A 151 43.20 58.36 45.75
C ALA A 151 43.99 59.66 45.52
N ILE A 152 44.05 60.15 44.27
CA ILE A 152 44.65 61.45 43.93
C ILE A 152 43.96 62.57 44.71
N SER A 153 42.63 62.67 44.64
CA SER A 153 41.88 63.70 45.37
C SER A 153 41.97 63.59 46.89
N ARG A 154 42.27 62.40 47.45
CA ARG A 154 42.57 62.25 48.88
C ARG A 154 43.96 62.81 49.20
N ASN A 155 44.97 62.49 48.40
CA ASN A 155 46.33 62.99 48.57
C ASN A 155 46.39 64.52 48.42
N GLU A 156 45.71 65.07 47.40
CA GLU A 156 45.57 66.53 47.22
C GLU A 156 44.95 67.18 48.45
N ARG A 157 43.90 66.59 49.03
CA ARG A 157 43.27 67.11 50.25
C ARG A 157 44.20 67.03 51.47
N VAL A 158 44.97 65.96 51.62
CA VAL A 158 45.95 65.83 52.71
C VAL A 158 47.06 66.88 52.56
N ALA A 159 47.62 67.03 51.35
CA ALA A 159 48.65 68.02 51.06
C ALA A 159 48.14 69.45 51.27
N TYR A 160 46.92 69.77 50.84
CA TYR A 160 46.29 71.07 51.07
C TYR A 160 46.09 71.35 52.57
N ARG A 161 45.64 70.35 53.34
CA ARG A 161 45.53 70.47 54.81
C ARG A 161 46.90 70.73 55.44
N GLN A 162 47.93 69.99 55.04
CA GLN A 162 49.29 70.20 55.54
C GLN A 162 49.80 71.61 55.21
N ALA A 163 49.60 72.08 53.98
CA ALA A 163 49.96 73.44 53.56
C ALA A 163 49.23 74.51 54.37
N LEU A 164 47.90 74.36 54.56
CA LEU A 164 47.11 75.25 55.42
C LEU A 164 47.60 75.23 56.87
N THR A 165 47.90 74.05 57.45
CA THR A 165 48.41 73.99 58.82
C THR A 165 49.76 74.70 58.95
N HIS A 166 50.65 74.58 57.96
CA HIS A 166 51.90 75.32 57.94
C HIS A 166 51.67 76.84 57.83
N GLN A 167 50.72 77.28 57.02
CA GLN A 167 50.43 78.71 56.79
C GLN A 167 49.76 79.38 58.00
N VAL A 168 48.85 78.68 58.69
CA VAL A 168 48.05 79.28 59.78
C VAL A 168 48.74 79.12 61.13
N TRP A 169 49.38 77.98 61.41
CA TRP A 169 49.83 77.63 62.78
C TRP A 169 51.35 77.52 62.97
N GLY A 170 52.16 77.63 61.92
CA GLY A 170 53.61 77.44 62.04
C GLY A 170 53.99 76.00 62.42
N THR A 171 55.28 75.65 62.33
CA THR A 171 55.77 74.27 62.49
C THR A 171 55.59 73.74 63.92
N ALA A 172 54.47 73.05 64.20
CA ALA A 172 54.22 72.35 65.46
C ALA A 172 54.36 70.82 65.26
N PRO A 173 55.07 70.10 66.16
CA PRO A 173 55.24 68.65 66.06
C PRO A 173 53.95 67.88 66.40
N ALA A 174 53.70 66.80 65.65
CA ALA A 174 52.46 66.02 65.63
C ALA A 174 52.20 65.21 66.91
N LEU A 175 51.00 65.34 67.48
CA LEU A 175 50.46 64.42 68.48
C LEU A 175 49.69 63.29 67.79
N SER A 176 50.13 62.06 68.02
CA SER A 176 49.59 60.81 67.46
C SER A 176 48.16 60.54 67.94
N SER A 177 47.18 60.62 67.05
CA SER A 177 45.79 60.19 67.32
C SER A 177 45.64 58.70 67.05
N THR A 178 45.31 57.96 68.11
CA THR A 178 44.98 56.55 68.14
C THR A 178 43.77 56.21 67.26
N ALA A 179 43.92 55.15 66.48
CA ALA A 179 42.87 54.58 65.63
C ALA A 179 41.85 53.83 66.49
N LEU A 180 40.57 54.21 66.40
CA LEU A 180 39.46 53.45 66.95
C LEU A 180 38.89 52.50 65.89
N ASP A 181 38.82 51.25 66.30
CA ASP A 181 38.04 50.14 65.75
C ASP A 181 36.65 50.59 65.30
N ARG A 182 36.23 50.16 64.10
CA ARG A 182 34.83 50.32 63.66
C ARG A 182 34.39 49.15 62.79
N ASP A 183 33.85 48.17 63.50
CA ASP A 183 32.69 47.31 63.23
C ASP A 183 32.36 46.90 61.80
N SER A 184 32.37 45.57 61.66
CA SER A 184 31.74 44.77 60.62
C SER A 184 30.24 45.03 60.52
N TYR A 185 29.78 45.46 59.35
CA TYR A 185 28.37 45.39 58.97
C TYR A 185 28.17 44.33 57.88
N ALA A 186 27.37 43.32 58.21
CA ALA A 186 26.98 42.22 57.33
C ALA A 186 26.01 42.71 56.24
N VAL A 187 26.27 42.30 54.99
CA VAL A 187 25.45 42.62 53.80
C VAL A 187 24.39 41.52 53.58
N PRO A 188 23.12 41.85 53.31
CA PRO A 188 22.05 40.88 53.12
C PRO A 188 22.03 40.31 51.69
N GLN A 189 21.79 38.99 51.57
CA GLN A 189 21.65 38.28 50.30
C GLN A 189 20.22 38.38 49.74
N ALA A 190 20.05 38.99 48.57
CA ALA A 190 18.80 38.98 47.80
C ALA A 190 18.75 37.76 46.86
N ARG A 191 17.76 36.88 47.05
CA ARG A 191 17.44 35.74 46.16
C ARG A 191 16.59 36.23 44.99
N VAL A 192 17.00 35.94 43.75
CA VAL A 192 16.22 36.21 42.54
C VAL A 192 15.65 34.90 42.00
N SER A 193 14.32 34.83 41.93
CA SER A 193 13.49 33.72 41.48
C SER A 193 13.50 33.56 39.96
N SER A 194 13.59 32.34 39.46
CA SER A 194 13.52 32.00 38.02
C SER A 194 12.06 31.83 37.55
N PRO A 195 11.69 32.25 36.32
CA PRO A 195 10.35 32.00 35.80
C PRO A 195 10.21 30.70 35.00
N LEU A 196 8.96 30.26 35.00
CA LEU A 196 8.37 28.97 34.63
C LEU A 196 8.34 28.72 33.11
N ARG A 197 8.62 27.48 32.73
CA ARG A 197 8.61 26.95 31.36
C ARG A 197 7.18 26.58 30.95
N ALA A 198 6.61 27.28 29.97
CA ALA A 198 5.33 26.94 29.34
C ALA A 198 5.56 26.01 28.14
N ALA A 199 4.97 24.82 28.19
CA ALA A 199 4.87 23.88 27.09
C ALA A 199 3.53 24.09 26.39
N ALA A 200 3.54 24.49 25.12
CA ALA A 200 2.38 24.51 24.26
C ALA A 200 2.51 23.36 23.25
N ALA A 201 1.64 22.37 23.38
CA ALA A 201 1.46 21.29 22.42
C ALA A 201 0.46 21.75 21.35
N THR A 202 0.90 21.77 20.10
CA THR A 202 0.06 21.98 18.92
C THR A 202 -0.41 20.62 18.39
N THR A 203 -1.70 20.34 18.56
CA THR A 203 -2.42 19.25 17.88
C THR A 203 -2.80 19.71 16.47
N PRO A 204 -2.48 18.95 15.41
CA PRO A 204 -2.91 19.27 14.05
C PRO A 204 -4.36 18.83 13.80
N LEU A 205 -5.10 19.69 13.10
CA LEU A 205 -6.48 19.49 12.65
C LEU A 205 -6.56 18.35 11.63
N ASP A 206 -7.42 17.37 11.94
CA ASP A 206 -7.75 16.23 11.10
C ASP A 206 -8.83 16.61 10.07
N LEU A 207 -8.45 16.64 8.79
CA LEU A 207 -9.30 17.00 7.65
C LEU A 207 -9.84 15.75 6.90
N SER A 208 -9.82 14.56 7.51
CA SER A 208 -10.17 13.30 6.84
C SER A 208 -11.66 12.92 6.85
N ALA A 209 -12.53 13.71 7.48
CA ALA A 209 -13.96 13.39 7.65
C ALA A 209 -14.85 13.77 6.46
N ILE A 210 -14.43 13.47 5.23
CA ILE A 210 -15.38 13.37 4.12
C ILE A 210 -16.15 12.07 4.34
N SER A 211 -17.46 12.18 4.58
CA SER A 211 -18.35 11.07 4.93
C SER A 211 -18.20 9.93 3.93
N SER A 212 -17.77 8.75 4.41
CA SER A 212 -17.54 7.55 3.60
C SER A 212 -18.75 7.15 2.75
N LYS A 213 -19.97 7.48 3.20
CA LYS A 213 -21.21 7.27 2.45
C LYS A 213 -21.29 8.10 1.17
N ALA A 214 -20.83 9.35 1.18
CA ALA A 214 -20.85 10.22 0.01
C ALA A 214 -19.89 9.72 -1.08
N VAL A 215 -18.72 9.19 -0.66
CA VAL A 215 -17.75 8.57 -1.57
C VAL A 215 -18.33 7.28 -2.17
N GLU A 216 -19.00 6.46 -1.36
CA GLU A 216 -19.64 5.23 -1.82
C GLU A 216 -20.69 5.48 -2.91
N GLU A 217 -21.56 6.48 -2.69
CA GLU A 217 -22.61 6.85 -3.64
C GLU A 217 -22.04 7.41 -4.96
N ALA A 218 -20.98 8.22 -4.90
CA ALA A 218 -20.30 8.73 -6.08
C ALA A 218 -19.65 7.61 -6.92
N VAL A 219 -19.00 6.63 -6.27
CA VAL A 219 -18.42 5.45 -6.95
C VAL A 219 -19.52 4.61 -7.61
N TYR A 220 -20.65 4.44 -6.94
CA TYR A 220 -21.78 3.69 -7.49
C TYR A 220 -22.39 4.38 -8.73
N GLN A 221 -22.66 5.68 -8.66
CA GLN A 221 -23.17 6.47 -9.79
C GLN A 221 -22.20 6.44 -10.99
N TYR A 222 -20.88 6.51 -10.74
CA TYR A 222 -19.89 6.39 -11.79
C TYR A 222 -19.93 5.03 -12.47
N LEU A 223 -19.98 3.92 -11.70
CA LEU A 223 -20.10 2.58 -12.27
C LEU A 223 -21.41 2.36 -13.04
N GLN A 224 -22.48 3.06 -12.67
CA GLN A 224 -23.75 3.05 -13.40
C GLN A 224 -23.65 3.70 -14.78
N THR A 225 -22.80 4.70 -14.95
CA THR A 225 -22.61 5.36 -16.27
C THR A 225 -21.64 4.63 -17.18
N GLN A 226 -20.59 4.02 -16.65
CA GLN A 226 -19.52 3.37 -17.44
C GLN A 226 -19.72 1.85 -17.62
N ASN A 227 -20.64 1.22 -16.88
CA ASN A 227 -20.89 -0.23 -16.76
C ASN A 227 -19.70 -1.06 -16.22
N GLN A 228 -18.47 -0.72 -16.59
CA GLN A 228 -17.24 -1.34 -16.13
C GLN A 228 -16.15 -0.28 -15.97
N ALA A 229 -15.45 -0.28 -14.83
CA ALA A 229 -14.30 0.61 -14.64
C ALA A 229 -13.18 -0.07 -13.84
N ARG A 230 -11.94 0.34 -14.11
CA ARG A 230 -10.76 -0.07 -13.33
C ARG A 230 -10.54 0.89 -12.17
N LEU A 231 -9.85 0.42 -11.13
CA LEU A 231 -9.57 1.21 -9.92
C LEU A 231 -8.95 2.59 -10.25
N GLY A 232 -7.95 2.64 -11.13
CA GLY A 232 -7.27 3.89 -11.50
C GLY A 232 -8.15 4.87 -12.31
N GLU A 233 -9.15 4.37 -13.05
CA GLU A 233 -10.10 5.21 -13.78
C GLU A 233 -11.11 5.85 -12.81
N ILE A 234 -11.55 5.11 -11.80
CA ILE A 234 -12.45 5.62 -10.75
C ILE A 234 -11.74 6.70 -9.94
N GLU A 235 -10.48 6.47 -9.57
CA GLU A 235 -9.64 7.44 -8.85
C GLU A 235 -9.45 8.74 -9.63
N SER A 236 -9.13 8.65 -10.93
CA SER A 236 -8.88 9.83 -11.77
C SER A 236 -10.15 10.61 -12.09
N ALA A 237 -11.28 9.92 -12.32
CA ALA A 237 -12.56 10.56 -12.62
C ALA A 237 -13.15 11.29 -11.42
N LEU A 238 -13.13 10.67 -10.23
CA LEU A 238 -13.72 11.25 -9.02
C LEU A 238 -12.75 12.14 -8.22
N LYS A 239 -11.44 12.09 -8.53
CA LYS A 239 -10.37 12.77 -7.79
C LYS A 239 -10.34 12.41 -6.30
N ILE A 240 -10.60 11.13 -5.98
CA ILE A 240 -10.65 10.60 -4.62
C ILE A 240 -9.38 9.79 -4.33
N ASN A 241 -8.95 9.74 -3.07
CA ASN A 241 -7.77 8.97 -2.67
C ASN A 241 -8.02 7.46 -2.86
N ARG A 242 -7.01 6.75 -3.37
CA ARG A 242 -7.01 5.29 -3.57
C ARG A 242 -7.53 4.51 -2.36
N LEU A 243 -7.14 4.89 -1.14
CA LEU A 243 -7.63 4.21 0.08
C LEU A 243 -9.15 4.33 0.23
N GLN A 244 -9.70 5.54 0.03
CA GLN A 244 -11.14 5.80 0.10
C GLN A 244 -11.89 5.06 -1.01
N THR A 245 -11.35 5.02 -2.23
CA THR A 245 -11.92 4.28 -3.36
C THR A 245 -11.96 2.78 -3.08
N VAL A 246 -10.89 2.21 -2.51
CA VAL A 246 -10.85 0.79 -2.13
C VAL A 246 -11.84 0.46 -1.02
N ASP A 247 -11.98 1.31 -0.01
CA ASP A 247 -12.92 1.11 1.08
C ASP A 247 -14.38 1.21 0.59
N ALA A 248 -14.68 2.17 -0.28
CA ALA A 248 -16.00 2.30 -0.93
C ALA A 248 -16.34 1.08 -1.79
N LEU A 249 -15.41 0.62 -2.64
CA LEU A 249 -15.61 -0.59 -3.46
C LEU A 249 -15.80 -1.84 -2.59
N ARG A 250 -15.08 -1.94 -1.46
CA ARG A 250 -15.25 -3.04 -0.51
C ARG A 250 -16.64 -3.03 0.12
N SER A 251 -17.15 -1.86 0.53
CA SER A 251 -18.52 -1.70 1.04
C SER A 251 -19.57 -2.08 0.00
N LEU A 252 -19.43 -1.62 -1.26
CA LEU A 252 -20.36 -1.95 -2.35
C LEU A 252 -20.36 -3.45 -2.69
N MET A 253 -19.21 -4.12 -2.66
CA MET A 253 -19.13 -5.57 -2.83
C MET A 253 -19.79 -6.33 -1.68
N GLN A 254 -19.63 -5.86 -0.43
CA GLN A 254 -20.30 -6.47 0.73
C GLN A 254 -21.82 -6.36 0.63
N LYS A 255 -22.33 -5.25 0.07
CA LYS A 255 -23.75 -5.05 -0.25
C LYS A 255 -24.23 -5.82 -1.49
N GLN A 256 -23.34 -6.55 -2.16
CA GLN A 256 -23.60 -7.29 -3.40
C GLN A 256 -24.08 -6.42 -4.57
N LEU A 257 -23.78 -5.12 -4.56
CA LEU A 257 -24.15 -4.18 -5.62
C LEU A 257 -23.18 -4.23 -6.82
N ILE A 258 -21.93 -4.65 -6.57
CA ILE A 258 -20.89 -4.74 -7.60
C ILE A 258 -20.14 -6.07 -7.51
N VAL A 259 -19.65 -6.55 -8.65
CA VAL A 259 -18.81 -7.75 -8.77
C VAL A 259 -17.48 -7.38 -9.42
N ARG A 260 -16.41 -7.98 -8.93
CA ARG A 260 -15.07 -7.83 -9.50
C ARG A 260 -14.82 -8.91 -10.57
N ARG A 261 -14.59 -8.51 -11.82
CA ARG A 261 -14.19 -9.39 -12.93
C ARG A 261 -12.93 -8.85 -13.60
N ASP A 262 -11.88 -9.68 -13.69
CA ASP A 262 -10.65 -9.35 -14.42
C ASP A 262 -10.04 -7.97 -14.09
N ARG A 263 -10.02 -7.60 -12.80
CA ARG A 263 -9.55 -6.30 -12.27
C ARG A 263 -10.40 -5.09 -12.66
N SER A 264 -11.52 -5.29 -13.35
CA SER A 264 -12.60 -4.32 -13.49
C SER A 264 -13.68 -4.57 -12.44
N TYR A 265 -14.38 -3.51 -12.05
CA TYR A 265 -15.57 -3.57 -11.21
C TYR A 265 -16.77 -3.30 -12.10
N GLN A 266 -17.80 -4.14 -11.98
CA GLN A 266 -19.02 -4.09 -12.77
C GLN A 266 -20.22 -4.14 -11.83
N LEU A 267 -21.35 -3.52 -12.21
CA LEU A 267 -22.58 -3.66 -11.45
C LEU A 267 -23.05 -5.12 -11.48
N ALA A 268 -23.53 -5.61 -10.33
CA ALA A 268 -24.18 -6.91 -10.29
C ALA A 268 -25.52 -6.79 -11.04
N GLU A 269 -25.64 -7.43 -12.20
CA GLU A 269 -26.94 -7.57 -12.84
C GLU A 269 -27.84 -8.34 -11.87
N VAL A 270 -28.88 -7.67 -11.37
CA VAL A 270 -29.90 -8.33 -10.55
C VAL A 270 -30.60 -9.31 -11.48
N ILE A 271 -30.22 -10.58 -11.37
CA ILE A 271 -30.95 -11.68 -11.98
C ILE A 271 -32.26 -11.80 -11.19
N LEU A 272 -33.28 -11.05 -11.61
CA LEU A 272 -34.66 -11.20 -11.15
C LEU A 272 -35.27 -12.48 -11.72
#